data_AF-A0A957HUL0-F1
#
_entry.id   AF-A0A957HUL0-F1
#
_cell.length_a   1.000
_cell.length_b   1.000
_cell.length_c   1.000
_cell.angle_alpha   90.00
_cell.angle_beta   90.00
_cell.angle_gamma   90.00
#
_symmetry.space_group_name_H-M   'P 1'
#
loop_
_entity.id
_entity.type
_entity.pdbx_description
1 polymer ?
#
loop_
_entity_poly.entity_id
_entity_poly.type
_entity_poly.pdbx_seq_one_letter_code
_entity_poly.pdbx_strand_id
1 'polypeptide(L)'
;MTNGKPTRIYYITIFILVALGILLIVLSVAADLLGPDRTPGFGMIQMFGFLIGITFLTLAAFMYLSNLRPNGIRSLQADIGFRLAATGLVFAYVAGLADLLGIGTHPHPDYERPFVGWLQLIGLGLGIISIIVGLLLYYTSRRLRNTSSMRFILNKGNHEDVHELDGNHSA
;
A
#
# COMPACT_ATOMS: atom_id res chain seq x y z
N MET A 1 -9.40 -32.41 -1.07
CA MET A 1 -9.95 -31.86 0.20
C MET A 1 -8.79 -31.12 0.86
N THR A 2 -8.75 -29.78 0.95
CA THR A 2 -9.54 -28.96 1.86
C THR A 2 -9.65 -27.49 1.39
N ASN A 3 -10.73 -26.82 1.81
CA ASN A 3 -10.85 -25.35 1.98
C ASN A 3 -11.13 -24.46 0.75
N GLY A 4 -12.37 -24.51 0.24
CA GLY A 4 -12.99 -23.42 -0.54
C GLY A 4 -13.61 -22.29 0.31
N LYS A 5 -13.46 -22.35 1.64
CA LYS A 5 -13.95 -21.35 2.61
C LYS A 5 -12.99 -20.17 2.94
N PRO A 6 -11.65 -20.23 2.78
CA PRO A 6 -10.76 -19.16 3.25
C PRO A 6 -10.73 -17.95 2.31
N THR A 7 -11.07 -18.11 1.03
CA THR A 7 -11.10 -17.00 0.06
C THR A 7 -12.27 -16.05 0.32
N ARG A 8 -13.44 -16.57 0.70
CA ARG A 8 -14.64 -15.75 0.95
C ARG A 8 -14.46 -14.83 2.16
N ILE A 9 -13.93 -15.36 3.27
CA ILE A 9 -13.66 -14.57 4.48
C ILE A 9 -12.65 -13.47 4.16
N TYR A 10 -11.63 -13.78 3.38
CA TYR A 10 -10.61 -12.81 2.97
C TYR A 10 -11.18 -11.62 2.17
N TYR A 11 -12.02 -11.89 1.15
CA TYR A 11 -12.68 -10.82 0.39
C TYR A 11 -13.67 -10.02 1.23
N ILE A 12 -14.37 -10.66 2.18
CA ILE A 12 -15.25 -9.96 3.14
C ILE A 12 -14.41 -9.02 4.01
N THR A 13 -13.26 -9.47 4.53
CA THR A 13 -12.35 -8.63 5.30
C THR A 13 -11.88 -7.43 4.50
N ILE A 14 -11.44 -7.62 3.24
CA ILE A 14 -11.07 -6.51 2.35
C ILE A 14 -12.23 -5.54 2.17
N PHE A 15 -13.42 -6.06 1.88
CA PHE A 15 -14.61 -5.22 1.69
C PHE A 15 -14.93 -4.38 2.93
N ILE A 16 -14.87 -4.99 4.13
CA ILE A 16 -15.08 -4.28 5.40
C ILE A 16 -14.03 -3.18 5.59
N LEU A 17 -12.75 -3.46 5.34
CA LEU A 17 -11.69 -2.46 5.46
C LEU A 17 -11.88 -1.30 4.47
N VAL A 18 -12.24 -1.59 3.22
CA VAL A 18 -12.53 -0.55 2.22
C VAL A 18 -13.75 0.26 2.63
N ALA A 19 -14.85 -0.38 3.02
CA ALA A 19 -16.07 0.29 3.43
C ALA A 19 -15.83 1.19 4.66
N LEU A 20 -15.09 0.69 5.66
CA LEU A 20 -14.76 1.44 6.86
C LEU A 20 -13.78 2.59 6.54
N GLY A 21 -12.77 2.34 5.71
CA GLY A 21 -11.83 3.38 5.27
C GLY A 21 -12.52 4.52 4.51
N ILE A 22 -13.40 4.18 3.56
CA ILE A 22 -14.21 5.16 2.83
C ILE A 22 -15.15 5.89 3.78
N LEU A 23 -15.83 5.18 4.69
CA LEU A 23 -16.74 5.78 5.65
C LEU A 23 -16.02 6.80 6.54
N LEU A 24 -14.81 6.50 7.02
CA LEU A 24 -14.02 7.44 7.82
C LEU A 24 -13.61 8.66 7.01
N ILE A 25 -13.14 8.49 5.77
CA ILE A 25 -12.78 9.61 4.89
C ILE A 25 -14.00 10.49 4.62
N VAL A 26 -15.14 9.88 4.27
CA VAL A 26 -16.39 10.60 4.00
C VAL A 26 -16.86 11.31 5.26
N LEU A 27 -16.81 10.69 6.43
CA LEU A 27 -17.21 11.32 7.69
C LEU A 27 -16.29 12.50 8.03
N SER A 28 -14.97 12.35 7.84
CA SER A 28 -14.00 13.43 8.05
C SER A 28 -14.24 14.61 7.12
N VAL A 29 -14.49 14.36 5.84
CA VAL A 29 -14.78 15.42 4.84
C VAL A 29 -16.18 16.01 5.05
N ALA A 30 -17.18 15.19 5.39
CA ALA A 30 -18.53 15.65 5.65
C ALA A 30 -18.60 16.51 6.92
N ALA A 31 -17.81 16.19 7.94
CA ALA A 31 -17.72 17.02 9.14
C ALA A 31 -17.14 18.41 8.85
N ASP A 32 -16.28 18.56 7.84
CA ASP A 32 -15.80 19.86 7.34
C ASP A 32 -16.91 20.60 6.58
N LEU A 33 -17.68 19.88 5.74
CA LEU A 33 -18.75 20.46 4.93
C LEU A 33 -20.04 20.83 5.72
N LEU A 34 -20.33 20.13 6.82
CA LEU A 34 -21.59 20.26 7.58
C LEU A 34 -21.48 21.18 8.81
N GLY A 35 -20.31 21.79 9.07
CA GLY A 35 -20.14 22.76 10.14
C GLY A 35 -21.08 23.97 9.99
N PRO A 36 -22.00 24.24 10.94
CA PRO A 36 -22.97 25.34 10.86
C PRO A 36 -22.33 26.73 10.77
N ASP A 37 -21.12 26.88 11.29
CA ASP A 37 -20.38 28.13 11.32
C ASP A 37 -19.16 28.04 10.40
N ARG A 38 -19.28 28.72 9.25
CA ARG A 38 -18.26 28.88 8.21
C ARG A 38 -16.92 29.33 8.82
N THR A 39 -16.07 28.37 9.16
CA THR A 39 -14.66 28.61 9.45
C THR A 39 -13.85 27.66 8.57
N PRO A 40 -13.10 28.15 7.57
CA PRO A 40 -12.42 27.28 6.62
C PRO A 40 -11.24 26.58 7.31
N GLY A 41 -11.26 25.26 7.45
CA GLY A 41 -10.10 24.53 7.97
C GLY A 41 -10.41 23.09 8.38
N PHE A 42 -9.56 22.15 7.93
CA PHE A 42 -9.65 20.74 8.30
C PHE A 42 -9.35 20.57 9.80
N GLY A 43 -10.37 20.27 10.60
CA GLY A 43 -10.21 20.16 12.05
C GLY A 43 -9.26 19.02 12.46
N MET A 44 -8.61 19.13 13.63
CA MET A 44 -7.66 18.10 14.12
C MET A 44 -8.29 16.69 14.18
N ILE A 45 -9.50 16.58 14.73
CA ILE A 45 -10.21 15.28 14.84
C ILE A 45 -10.58 14.74 13.45
N GLN A 46 -10.91 15.63 12.50
CA GLN A 46 -11.21 15.26 11.12
C GLN A 46 -9.95 14.74 10.42
N MET A 47 -8.80 15.40 10.62
CA MET A 47 -7.48 14.97 10.13
C MET A 47 -7.13 13.57 10.63
N PHE A 48 -7.32 13.30 11.92
CA PHE A 48 -7.11 11.97 12.49
C PHE A 48 -7.99 10.90 11.83
N GLY A 49 -9.29 11.16 11.67
CA GLY A 49 -10.21 10.25 11.00
C GLY A 49 -9.81 9.99 9.54
N PHE A 50 -9.32 11.03 8.85
CA PHE A 50 -8.89 10.95 7.46
C PHE A 50 -7.64 10.07 7.31
N LEU A 51 -6.64 10.26 8.18
CA LEU A 51 -5.41 9.45 8.23
C LEU A 51 -5.70 7.97 8.52
N ILE A 52 -6.58 7.68 9.47
CA ILE A 52 -7.01 6.31 9.77
C ILE A 52 -7.73 5.69 8.58
N GLY A 53 -8.58 6.47 7.90
CA GLY A 53 -9.25 6.05 6.67
C GLY A 53 -8.25 5.69 5.56
N ILE A 54 -7.22 6.51 5.34
CA ILE A 54 -6.13 6.22 4.39
C ILE A 54 -5.38 4.93 4.79
N THR A 55 -5.11 4.73 6.07
CA THR A 55 -4.45 3.50 6.55
C THR A 55 -5.25 2.25 6.21
N PHE A 56 -6.57 2.26 6.46
CA PHE A 56 -7.41 1.13 6.12
C PHE A 56 -7.51 0.89 4.62
N LEU A 57 -7.60 1.95 3.81
CA LEU A 57 -7.63 1.83 2.36
C LEU A 57 -6.31 1.27 1.82
N THR A 58 -5.18 1.74 2.37
CA THR A 58 -3.84 1.26 2.01
C THR A 58 -3.66 -0.21 2.38
N LEU A 59 -4.10 -0.61 3.58
CA LEU A 59 -4.04 -2.00 4.02
C LEU A 59 -4.93 -2.91 3.16
N ALA A 60 -6.16 -2.48 2.86
CA ALA A 60 -7.07 -3.21 1.98
C ALA A 60 -6.48 -3.39 0.58
N ALA A 61 -5.84 -2.35 0.03
CA ALA A 61 -5.16 -2.41 -1.25
C ALA A 61 -4.02 -3.44 -1.22
N PHE A 62 -3.16 -3.42 -0.18
CA PHE A 62 -2.09 -4.41 -0.06
C PHE A 62 -2.61 -5.84 0.05
N MET A 63 -3.67 -6.06 0.84
CA MET A 63 -4.32 -7.35 0.90
C MET A 63 -4.81 -7.75 -0.50
N TYR A 64 -5.63 -6.94 -1.15
CA TYR A 64 -6.14 -7.22 -2.49
C TYR A 64 -5.03 -7.60 -3.49
N LEU A 65 -3.98 -6.77 -3.60
CA LEU A 65 -2.87 -7.03 -4.53
C LEU A 65 -2.04 -8.26 -4.14
N SER A 66 -1.93 -8.58 -2.84
CA SER A 66 -1.23 -9.79 -2.38
C SER A 66 -1.95 -11.07 -2.78
N ASN A 67 -3.28 -11.06 -2.82
CA ASN A 67 -4.11 -12.21 -3.21
C ASN A 67 -4.18 -12.39 -4.74
N LEU A 68 -4.03 -11.31 -5.51
CA LEU A 68 -3.90 -11.40 -6.96
C LEU A 68 -2.61 -12.10 -7.41
N ARG A 69 -1.59 -12.21 -6.53
CA ARG A 69 -0.33 -12.87 -6.84
C ARG A 69 -0.37 -14.37 -6.48
N PRO A 70 -0.14 -15.28 -7.43
CA PRO A 70 0.03 -16.69 -7.12
C PRO A 70 1.32 -16.93 -6.33
N ASN A 71 1.28 -17.88 -5.38
CA ASN A 71 2.40 -18.28 -4.51
C ASN A 71 3.72 -18.39 -5.28
N GLY A 72 4.58 -17.38 -5.12
CA GLY A 72 5.85 -17.25 -5.80
C GLY A 72 6.70 -16.17 -5.15
N ILE A 73 8.02 -16.21 -5.40
CA ILE A 73 8.99 -15.29 -4.80
C ILE A 73 8.60 -13.85 -5.18
N ARG A 74 8.51 -12.95 -4.19
CA ARG A 74 8.25 -11.53 -4.42
C ARG A 74 9.39 -10.94 -5.23
N SER A 75 9.04 -10.24 -6.30
CA SER A 75 9.99 -9.45 -7.10
C SER A 75 10.49 -8.26 -6.28
N LEU A 76 11.77 -7.91 -6.42
CA LEU A 76 12.39 -6.77 -5.74
C LEU A 76 11.59 -5.46 -5.87
N GLN A 77 11.03 -5.20 -7.05
CA GLN A 77 10.18 -4.03 -7.31
C GLN A 77 8.91 -4.00 -6.43
N ALA A 78 8.33 -5.16 -6.08
CA ALA A 78 7.16 -5.25 -5.22
C ALA A 78 7.51 -4.95 -3.75
N ASP A 79 8.69 -5.41 -3.30
CA ASP A 79 9.16 -5.09 -1.94
C ASP A 79 9.52 -3.62 -1.80
N ILE A 80 10.07 -3.00 -2.85
CA ILE A 80 10.30 -1.55 -2.92
C ILE A 80 8.97 -0.80 -2.89
N GLY A 81 7.98 -1.21 -3.70
CA GLY A 81 6.66 -0.58 -3.72
C GLY A 81 5.97 -0.63 -2.36
N PHE A 82 6.05 -1.77 -1.66
CA PHE A 82 5.52 -1.92 -0.30
C PHE A 82 6.18 -0.96 0.69
N ARG A 83 7.52 -0.87 0.68
CA ARG A 83 8.27 0.04 1.56
C ARG A 83 8.00 1.51 1.25
N LEU A 84 7.88 1.86 -0.04
CA LEU A 84 7.58 3.23 -0.46
C LEU A 84 6.20 3.66 0.02
N ALA A 85 5.18 2.81 -0.15
CA ALA A 85 3.85 3.14 0.35
C ALA A 85 3.77 3.15 1.89
N ALA A 86 4.49 2.26 2.58
CA ALA A 86 4.57 2.30 4.05
C ALA A 86 5.24 3.59 4.56
N THR A 87 6.35 4.01 3.95
CA THR A 87 7.03 5.26 4.32
C THR A 87 6.21 6.50 3.93
N GLY A 88 5.49 6.46 2.80
CA GLY A 88 4.51 7.49 2.43
C GLY A 88 3.39 7.64 3.46
N LEU A 89 2.89 6.53 4.00
CA LEU A 89 1.90 6.55 5.09
C LEU A 89 2.47 7.19 6.35
N VAL A 90 3.68 6.81 6.77
CA VAL A 90 4.35 7.44 7.92
C VAL A 90 4.52 8.95 7.69
N PHE A 91 4.92 9.35 6.49
CA PHE A 91 5.07 10.76 6.14
C PHE A 91 3.74 11.52 6.20
N ALA A 92 2.66 10.93 5.69
CA ALA A 92 1.31 11.49 5.80
C ALA A 92 0.86 11.65 7.26
N TYR A 93 1.24 10.71 8.14
CA TYR A 93 0.97 10.80 9.57
C TYR A 93 1.77 11.90 10.25
N VAL A 94 3.08 11.98 10.00
CA VAL A 94 3.94 13.01 10.59
C VAL A 94 3.50 14.40 10.14
N ALA A 95 3.21 14.58 8.85
CA ALA A 95 2.69 15.82 8.33
C ALA A 95 1.31 16.11 8.92
N GLY A 96 0.33 15.22 8.75
CA GLY A 96 -1.05 15.42 9.21
C GLY A 96 -1.17 15.66 10.72
N LEU A 97 -0.24 15.12 11.52
CA LEU A 97 -0.21 15.30 12.98
C LEU A 97 0.80 16.34 13.45
N ALA A 98 1.45 17.09 12.56
CA ALA A 98 2.46 18.09 12.90
C ALA A 98 1.93 19.14 13.91
N ASP A 99 0.66 19.55 13.73
CA ASP A 99 -0.02 20.46 14.64
C ASP A 99 -0.27 19.85 16.03
N LEU A 100 -0.58 18.53 16.11
CA LEU A 100 -0.74 17.85 17.41
C LEU A 100 0.61 17.65 18.11
N LEU A 101 1.67 17.38 17.34
CA LEU A 101 3.03 17.17 17.87
C LEU A 101 3.69 18.45 18.38
N GLY A 102 3.02 19.61 18.30
CA GLY A 102 3.56 20.89 18.76
C GLY A 102 4.68 21.45 17.86
N ILE A 103 4.88 20.86 16.67
CA ILE A 103 5.78 21.35 15.61
C ILE A 103 5.03 22.33 14.69
N GLY A 104 3.70 22.31 14.72
CA GLY A 104 2.83 23.23 14.00
C GLY A 104 2.94 24.68 14.48
N THR A 105 2.58 25.61 13.60
CA THR A 105 2.81 27.06 13.76
C THR A 105 1.84 27.77 14.71
N HIS A 106 0.94 27.08 15.41
CA HIS A 106 -0.07 27.68 16.29
C HIS A 106 -0.19 27.00 17.67
N PRO A 107 0.76 27.25 18.59
CA PRO A 107 0.52 27.01 20.01
C PRO A 107 -0.43 28.12 20.51
N HIS A 108 -1.66 27.76 20.90
CA HIS A 108 -2.72 28.68 21.37
C HIS A 108 -2.21 29.68 22.44
N PRO A 109 -2.75 30.93 22.59
CA PRO A 109 -4.19 31.23 22.80
C PRO A 109 -4.74 32.59 22.26
N ASP A 110 -6.07 32.77 22.42
CA ASP A 110 -6.86 34.02 22.50
C ASP A 110 -7.87 34.42 21.40
N TYR A 111 -7.69 34.18 20.10
CA TYR A 111 -8.78 34.45 19.12
C TYR A 111 -8.80 33.43 17.97
N GLU A 112 -10.02 32.96 17.67
CA GLU A 112 -10.49 32.20 16.50
C GLU A 112 -9.49 31.33 15.69
N ARG A 113 -9.36 30.10 16.22
CA ARG A 113 -9.36 28.79 15.51
C ARG A 113 -8.11 28.41 14.66
N PRO A 114 -7.55 27.22 14.89
CA PRO A 114 -6.33 26.73 14.23
C PRO A 114 -6.56 26.48 12.73
N PHE A 115 -5.92 27.29 11.88
CA PHE A 115 -5.78 27.03 10.46
C PHE A 115 -4.71 25.95 10.24
N VAL A 116 -5.06 24.90 9.51
CA VAL A 116 -4.12 23.88 9.01
C VAL A 116 -3.04 24.57 8.21
N GLY A 117 -1.78 24.42 8.61
CA GLY A 117 -0.68 25.09 7.94
C GLY A 117 -0.55 24.65 6.47
N TRP A 118 -0.21 25.57 5.57
CA TRP A 118 0.03 25.23 4.15
C TRP A 118 1.10 24.12 3.99
N LEU A 119 2.11 24.12 4.87
CA LEU A 119 3.16 23.10 4.92
C LEU A 119 2.62 21.72 5.31
N GLN A 120 1.61 21.67 6.19
CA GLN A 120 0.95 20.43 6.60
C GLN A 120 0.18 19.80 5.44
N LEU A 121 -0.53 20.63 4.66
CA LEU A 121 -1.26 20.18 3.46
C LEU A 121 -0.30 19.69 2.37
N ILE A 122 0.83 20.37 2.14
CA ILE A 122 1.86 19.90 1.21
C ILE A 122 2.44 18.57 1.69
N GLY A 123 2.79 18.46 2.98
CA GLY A 123 3.33 17.23 3.55
C GLY A 123 2.36 16.04 3.43
N LEU A 124 1.08 16.28 3.72
CA LEU A 124 0.01 15.29 3.52
C LEU A 124 -0.09 14.87 2.05
N GLY A 125 -0.09 15.84 1.13
CA GLY A 125 -0.13 15.58 -0.32
C GLY A 125 1.04 14.74 -0.81
N LEU A 126 2.26 15.06 -0.39
CA LEU A 126 3.46 14.27 -0.71
C LEU A 126 3.38 12.85 -0.14
N GLY A 127 2.84 12.69 1.07
CA GLY A 127 2.61 11.38 1.68
C GLY A 127 1.64 10.54 0.86
N ILE A 128 0.50 11.12 0.44
CA ILE A 128 -0.49 10.45 -0.40
C ILE A 128 0.10 10.08 -1.77
N ILE A 129 0.86 10.98 -2.40
CA ILE A 129 1.53 10.71 -3.68
C ILE A 129 2.50 9.53 -3.52
N SER A 130 3.30 9.51 -2.44
CA SER A 130 4.22 8.40 -2.15
C SER A 130 3.49 7.07 -1.97
N ILE A 131 2.34 7.06 -1.30
CA ILE A 131 1.47 5.87 -1.17
C ILE A 131 0.99 5.38 -2.54
N ILE A 132 0.49 6.29 -3.39
CA ILE A 132 -0.01 5.96 -4.73
C ILE A 132 1.11 5.39 -5.60
N VAL A 133 2.29 6.02 -5.61
CA VAL A 133 3.46 5.55 -6.36
C VAL A 133 3.92 4.18 -5.85
N GLY A 134 3.94 3.97 -4.52
CA GLY A 134 4.28 2.69 -3.91
C GLY A 134 3.32 1.56 -4.30
N LEU A 135 2.00 1.83 -4.27
CA LEU A 135 0.97 0.90 -4.71
C LEU A 135 1.05 0.61 -6.21
N LEU A 136 1.31 1.63 -7.03
CA LEU A 136 1.48 1.48 -8.48
C LEU A 136 2.70 0.63 -8.81
N LEU A 137 3.83 0.85 -8.13
CA LEU A 137 5.02 0.00 -8.25
C LEU A 137 4.73 -1.44 -7.82
N TYR A 138 4.00 -1.63 -6.72
CA TYR A 138 3.61 -2.96 -6.26
C TYR A 138 2.76 -3.69 -7.32
N TYR A 139 1.81 -2.98 -7.94
CA TYR A 139 0.94 -3.49 -9.01
C TYR A 139 1.71 -3.82 -10.29
N THR A 140 2.55 -2.90 -10.78
CA THR A 140 3.25 -3.04 -12.06
C THR A 140 4.40 -4.05 -12.02
N SER A 141 4.86 -4.40 -10.81
CA SER A 141 6.01 -5.27 -10.59
C SER A 141 5.83 -6.64 -11.26
N ARG A 142 6.35 -6.77 -12.48
CA ARG A 142 6.29 -7.99 -13.29
C ARG A 142 6.93 -9.15 -12.55
N ARG A 143 6.28 -10.32 -12.61
CA ARG A 143 6.83 -11.58 -12.09
C ARG A 143 8.22 -11.77 -12.72
N LEU A 144 9.27 -11.76 -11.90
CA LEU A 144 10.56 -12.31 -12.31
C LEU A 144 10.28 -13.79 -12.59
N ARG A 145 10.07 -14.13 -13.86
CA ARG A 145 10.03 -15.51 -14.31
C ARG A 145 11.43 -16.03 -14.09
N ASN A 146 11.65 -16.64 -12.93
CA ASN A 146 12.84 -17.42 -12.66
C ASN A 146 12.74 -18.66 -13.56
N THR A 147 13.02 -18.46 -14.85
CA THR A 147 13.23 -19.55 -15.79
C THR A 147 14.42 -20.31 -15.23
N SER A 148 14.11 -21.47 -14.66
CA SER A 148 15.00 -22.43 -14.05
C SER A 148 16.29 -22.63 -14.85
N SER A 149 17.35 -21.90 -14.52
CA SER A 149 18.72 -22.24 -14.93
C SER A 149 19.04 -23.67 -14.50
N MET A 150 18.49 -24.13 -13.38
CA MET A 150 18.53 -25.54 -12.98
C MET A 150 17.85 -26.49 -13.97
N ARG A 151 16.67 -26.17 -14.55
CA ARG A 151 16.08 -27.02 -15.59
C ARG A 151 16.83 -26.92 -16.90
N PHE A 152 17.42 -25.76 -17.20
CA PHE A 152 18.28 -25.62 -18.38
C PHE A 152 19.53 -26.48 -18.25
N ILE A 153 20.18 -26.51 -17.08
CA ILE A 153 21.35 -27.36 -16.80
C ILE A 153 20.94 -28.83 -16.75
N LEU A 154 19.82 -29.18 -16.10
CA LEU A 154 19.32 -30.56 -16.06
C LEU A 154 18.97 -31.08 -17.45
N ASN A 155 18.28 -30.26 -18.26
CA ASN A 155 17.92 -30.63 -19.62
C ASN A 155 19.15 -30.71 -20.52
N LYS A 156 20.14 -29.83 -20.32
CA LYS A 156 21.40 -29.87 -21.07
C LYS A 156 22.20 -31.14 -20.76
N GLY A 157 22.35 -31.52 -19.49
CA GLY A 157 23.03 -32.77 -19.12
C GLY A 157 22.33 -34.01 -19.70
N ASN A 158 21.00 -34.05 -19.65
CA ASN A 158 20.22 -35.15 -20.21
C ASN A 158 20.30 -35.26 -21.75
N HIS A 159 20.79 -34.25 -22.47
CA HIS A 159 21.06 -34.36 -23.91
C HIS A 159 22.48 -34.84 -24.19
N GLU A 160 23.46 -34.55 -23.34
CA GLU A 160 24.84 -35.02 -23.47
C GLU A 160 24.91 -36.54 -23.21
N ASP A 161 24.21 -37.03 -22.18
CA ASP A 161 24.17 -38.46 -21.84
C ASP A 161 23.52 -39.32 -22.96
N VAL A 162 22.53 -38.78 -23.69
CA VAL A 162 21.82 -39.52 -24.75
C VAL A 162 22.69 -39.68 -26.01
N HIS A 163 23.57 -38.71 -26.29
CA HIS A 163 24.49 -38.80 -27.43
C HIS A 163 25.72 -39.67 -27.13
N GLU A 164 26.15 -39.77 -25.87
CA GLU A 164 27.27 -40.65 -25.48
C GLU A 164 26.90 -42.15 -25.55
N LEU A 165 25.63 -42.50 -25.29
CA LEU A 165 25.14 -43.88 -25.37
C LEU A 165 24.96 -44.41 -26.80
N ASP A 166 24.69 -43.53 -27.77
CA ASP A 166 24.54 -43.86 -29.19
C ASP A 166 25.91 -43.98 -29.90
N GLY A 167 26.88 -43.15 -29.49
CA GLY A 167 28.24 -43.18 -30.04
C GLY A 167 29.07 -44.42 -29.67
N ASN A 168 28.71 -45.15 -28.60
CA ASN A 168 29.48 -46.30 -28.09
C ASN A 168 29.05 -47.67 -28.66
N HIS A 169 27.95 -47.73 -29.43
CA HIS A 169 27.49 -48.99 -30.04
C HIS A 169 27.95 -49.19 -31.50
N SER A 170 28.82 -48.31 -32.02
CA SER A 170 29.24 -48.30 -33.43
C SER A 170 30.71 -48.68 -33.67
N ALA A 171 31.41 -49.27 -32.69
CA ALA A 171 32.81 -49.71 -32.81
C ALA A 171 32.95 -51.24 -32.74
#